data_AF-A0A3E2HH81-F1
#
_entry.id   AF-A0A3E2HH81-F1
#
_cell.length_a   1.000
_cell.length_b   1.000
_cell.length_c   1.000
_cell.angle_alpha   90.00
_cell.angle_beta   90.00
_cell.angle_gamma   90.00
#
_symmetry.space_group_name_H-M   'P 1'
#
loop_
_entity.id
_entity.type
_entity.pdbx_description
1 polymer ?
#
loop_
_entity_poly.entity_id
_entity_poly.type
_entity_poly.pdbx_seq_one_letter_code
_entity_poly.pdbx_strand_id
1 'polypeptide(L)'
;MTSFVSALSQITTTSTPSTPHNNPNAVPTPADIASAARLLQDQFTVLLSSQSQSPSSPPPNQALLETLITAIEAEIEHPPTQVKGLPQSFLDELERVPKGKLKKEDTCPICAERFLDDEYPLVVVLPCHGSHLFDLECVGPWLMLQGTCPLDRKELGKRKEVVRVEKDEDEDEDYDEMFA
;
A
#
# COMPACT_ATOMS: atom_id res chain seq x y z
N MET A 1 13.67 -16.27 -14.83
CA MET A 1 12.20 -16.08 -14.94
C MET A 1 11.85 -14.89 -14.07
N THR A 2 11.24 -13.84 -14.64
CA THR A 2 10.79 -12.70 -13.84
C THR A 2 9.50 -13.10 -13.11
N SER A 3 9.39 -12.78 -11.82
CA SER A 3 8.16 -12.98 -11.06
C SER A 3 7.29 -11.73 -11.15
N PHE A 4 5.98 -11.87 -10.94
CA PHE A 4 5.07 -10.72 -10.90
C PHE A 4 5.54 -9.64 -9.92
N VAL A 5 6.00 -10.04 -8.73
CA VAL A 5 6.51 -9.11 -7.70
C VAL A 5 7.76 -8.37 -8.18
N SER A 6 8.66 -9.04 -8.92
CA SER A 6 9.83 -8.40 -9.51
C SER A 6 9.47 -7.46 -10.67
N ALA A 7 8.39 -7.72 -11.40
CA ALA A 7 7.88 -6.79 -12.41
C ALA A 7 7.23 -5.56 -11.76
N LEU A 8 6.51 -5.74 -10.64
CA LEU A 8 5.91 -4.65 -9.88
C LEU A 8 6.96 -3.63 -9.39
N SER A 9 8.12 -4.09 -8.95
CA SER A 9 9.21 -3.19 -8.52
C SER A 9 9.83 -2.37 -9.65
N GLN A 10 9.60 -2.74 -10.92
CA GLN A 10 10.09 -1.97 -12.08
C GLN A 10 9.06 -0.97 -12.59
N ILE A 11 7.76 -1.19 -12.32
CA ILE A 11 6.68 -0.26 -12.65
C ILE A 11 6.37 0.73 -11.52
N THR A 12 7.03 0.65 -10.37
CA THR A 12 6.92 1.72 -9.39
C THR A 12 7.79 2.90 -9.83
N THR A 13 7.26 4.11 -9.74
CA THR A 13 7.93 5.35 -10.18
C THR A 13 9.07 5.79 -9.26
N THR A 14 9.35 5.05 -8.18
CA THR A 14 10.34 5.45 -7.18
C THR A 14 11.66 4.73 -7.41
N SER A 15 12.70 5.50 -7.74
CA SER A 15 14.09 5.03 -7.73
C SER A 15 14.50 4.67 -6.30
N THR A 16 14.76 3.39 -6.05
CA THR A 16 15.36 2.91 -4.79
C THR A 16 16.82 2.53 -5.05
N PRO A 17 17.70 2.46 -4.03
CA PRO A 17 19.08 1.99 -4.21
C PRO A 17 19.16 0.60 -4.88
N SER A 18 18.13 -0.23 -4.68
CA SER A 18 17.94 -1.56 -5.26
C SER A 18 17.42 -1.56 -6.71
N THR A 19 16.83 -0.47 -7.19
CA THR A 19 16.28 -0.31 -8.55
C THR A 19 16.70 1.03 -9.18
N PRO A 20 17.97 1.18 -9.60
CA PRO A 20 18.44 2.42 -10.21
C PRO A 20 17.79 2.63 -11.58
N HIS A 21 16.94 3.65 -11.71
CA HIS A 21 16.47 4.13 -13.01
C HIS A 21 17.49 5.12 -13.59
N ASN A 22 17.90 4.90 -14.85
CA ASN A 22 18.82 5.81 -15.55
C ASN A 22 18.23 7.21 -15.79
N ASN A 23 16.90 7.34 -15.77
CA ASN A 23 16.20 8.61 -15.88
C ASN A 23 15.30 8.79 -14.64
N PRO A 24 15.53 9.82 -13.80
CA PRO A 24 14.73 10.06 -12.59
C PRO A 24 13.27 10.43 -12.88
N ASN A 25 12.93 10.80 -14.12
CA ASN A 25 11.57 11.13 -14.55
C ASN A 25 10.94 10.03 -15.42
N ALA A 26 11.55 8.85 -15.52
CA ALA A 26 10.96 7.75 -16.26
C ALA A 26 9.69 7.27 -15.55
N VAL A 27 8.57 7.31 -16.27
CA VAL A 27 7.30 6.70 -15.83
C VAL A 27 7.10 5.37 -16.54
N PRO A 28 6.46 4.39 -15.90
CA PRO A 28 6.13 3.11 -16.52
C PRO A 28 5.29 3.35 -17.76
N THR A 29 5.60 2.65 -18.84
CA THR A 29 4.75 2.71 -20.03
C THR A 29 3.52 1.83 -19.82
N PRO A 30 2.40 2.10 -20.53
CA PRO A 30 1.24 1.22 -20.49
C PRO A 30 1.56 -0.23 -20.89
N ALA A 31 2.58 -0.43 -21.74
CA ALA A 31 3.06 -1.75 -22.12
C ALA A 31 3.74 -2.48 -20.95
N ASP A 32 4.49 -1.78 -20.11
CA ASP A 32 5.10 -2.36 -18.91
C ASP A 32 4.03 -2.83 -17.92
N ILE A 33 2.98 -2.03 -17.72
CA ILE A 33 1.86 -2.37 -16.86
C ILE A 33 1.08 -3.59 -17.40
N ALA A 34 0.78 -3.60 -18.70
CA ALA A 34 0.15 -4.74 -19.35
C ALA A 34 1.01 -6.02 -19.25
N SER A 35 2.34 -5.90 -19.28
CA SER A 35 3.24 -7.04 -19.11
C SER A 35 3.17 -7.64 -17.70
N ALA A 36 3.08 -6.78 -16.66
CA ALA A 36 2.89 -7.22 -15.28
C ALA A 36 1.52 -7.87 -15.09
N ALA A 37 0.46 -7.29 -15.66
CA ALA A 37 -0.89 -7.86 -15.62
C ALA A 37 -0.97 -9.24 -16.29
N ARG A 38 -0.25 -9.46 -17.40
CA ARG A 38 -0.14 -10.79 -18.04
C ARG A 38 0.51 -11.83 -17.13
N LEU A 39 1.58 -11.47 -16.43
CA LEU A 39 2.21 -12.39 -15.46
C LEU A 39 1.26 -12.78 -14.32
N LEU A 40 0.33 -11.90 -13.95
CA LEU A 40 -0.71 -12.21 -12.96
C LEU A 40 -1.81 -13.11 -13.55
N GLN A 41 -2.25 -12.83 -14.77
CA GLN A 41 -3.22 -13.65 -15.52
C GLN A 41 -2.73 -15.09 -15.69
N ASP A 42 -1.47 -15.26 -16.06
CA ASP A 42 -0.83 -16.59 -16.22
C ASP A 42 -0.86 -17.37 -14.90
N GLN A 43 -0.56 -16.71 -13.78
CA GLN A 43 -0.61 -17.34 -12.45
C GLN A 43 -2.03 -17.80 -12.08
N PHE A 44 -3.06 -16.98 -12.33
CA PHE A 44 -4.44 -17.40 -12.06
C PHE A 44 -4.91 -18.52 -12.99
N THR A 45 -4.45 -18.54 -14.24
CA THR A 45 -4.74 -19.62 -15.18
C THR A 45 -4.12 -20.95 -14.71
N VAL A 46 -2.88 -20.91 -14.20
CA VAL A 46 -2.24 -22.08 -13.58
C VAL A 46 -3.01 -22.54 -12.34
N LEU A 47 -3.42 -21.63 -11.47
CA LEU A 47 -4.23 -21.98 -10.28
C LEU A 47 -5.58 -22.59 -10.65
N LEU A 48 -6.24 -22.08 -11.69
CA LEU A 48 -7.51 -22.62 -12.19
C LEU A 48 -7.33 -24.05 -12.73
N SER A 49 -6.29 -24.29 -13.54
CA SER A 49 -5.98 -25.61 -14.09
C SER A 49 -5.49 -26.63 -13.05
N SER A 50 -4.92 -26.18 -11.94
CA SER A 50 -4.58 -27.04 -10.80
C SER A 50 -5.82 -27.52 -10.04
N GLN A 51 -6.86 -26.68 -9.96
CA GLN A 51 -8.09 -26.99 -9.21
C GLN A 51 -9.03 -27.93 -9.96
N SER A 52 -9.02 -27.90 -11.30
CA SER A 52 -9.87 -28.78 -12.13
C SER A 52 -9.49 -30.27 -12.04
N GLN A 53 -8.33 -30.59 -11.46
CA GLN A 53 -7.88 -31.98 -11.22
C GLN A 53 -8.39 -32.56 -9.91
N SER A 54 -9.13 -31.78 -9.09
CA SER A 54 -9.71 -32.27 -7.85
C SER A 54 -10.97 -33.12 -8.11
N PRO A 55 -11.09 -34.32 -7.49
CA PRO A 55 -12.24 -35.21 -7.69
C PRO A 55 -13.55 -34.75 -7.01
N SER A 56 -13.54 -33.67 -6.21
CA SER A 56 -14.73 -33.09 -5.58
C SER A 56 -15.36 -32.02 -6.48
N SER A 57 -16.61 -32.22 -6.93
CA SER A 57 -17.36 -31.21 -7.69
C SER A 57 -17.89 -30.06 -6.80
N PRO A 58 -18.14 -28.88 -7.38
CA PRO A 58 -17.18 -28.07 -8.13
C PRO A 58 -16.03 -27.56 -7.22
N PRO A 59 -14.89 -27.12 -7.78
CA PRO A 59 -13.81 -26.53 -6.98
C PRO A 59 -14.31 -25.26 -6.29
N PRO A 60 -13.97 -25.03 -5.00
CA PRO A 60 -14.58 -23.97 -4.18
C PRO A 60 -14.37 -22.54 -4.73
N ASN A 61 -13.36 -22.34 -5.60
CA ASN A 61 -12.97 -21.01 -6.07
C ASN A 61 -12.95 -20.86 -7.60
N GLN A 62 -13.51 -21.80 -8.36
CA GLN A 62 -13.43 -21.78 -9.83
C GLN A 62 -14.03 -20.49 -10.42
N ALA A 63 -15.28 -20.18 -10.08
CA ALA A 63 -15.99 -19.02 -10.62
C ALA A 63 -15.30 -17.68 -10.26
N LEU A 64 -14.69 -17.62 -9.08
CA LEU A 64 -13.90 -16.46 -8.66
C LEU A 64 -12.67 -16.28 -9.56
N LEU A 65 -11.90 -17.34 -9.80
CA LEU A 65 -10.71 -17.27 -10.65
C LEU A 65 -11.05 -16.88 -12.09
N GLU A 66 -12.13 -17.42 -12.66
CA GLU A 66 -12.61 -17.03 -13.99
C GLU A 66 -12.95 -15.53 -14.03
N THR A 67 -13.67 -15.04 -13.02
CA THR A 67 -14.00 -13.61 -12.90
C THR A 67 -12.74 -12.73 -12.80
N LEU A 68 -11.73 -13.17 -12.05
CA LEU A 68 -10.46 -12.43 -11.90
C LEU A 68 -9.65 -12.42 -13.21
N ILE A 69 -9.61 -13.55 -13.93
CA ILE A 69 -8.94 -13.64 -15.24
C ILE A 69 -9.59 -12.67 -16.23
N THR A 70 -10.92 -12.65 -16.33
CA THR A 70 -11.64 -11.71 -17.20
C THR A 70 -11.42 -10.25 -16.80
N ALA A 71 -11.37 -9.95 -15.50
CA ALA A 71 -11.09 -8.59 -15.04
C ALA A 71 -9.68 -8.13 -15.44
N ILE A 72 -8.69 -9.01 -15.35
CA ILE A 72 -7.30 -8.72 -15.75
C ILE A 72 -7.18 -8.60 -17.27
N GLU A 73 -7.90 -9.40 -18.05
CA GLU A 73 -7.96 -9.25 -19.52
C GLU A 73 -8.40 -7.85 -19.93
N ALA A 74 -9.44 -7.32 -19.28
CA ALA A 74 -9.90 -5.96 -19.53
C ALA A 74 -8.84 -4.90 -19.17
N GLU A 75 -8.07 -5.13 -18.10
CA GLU A 75 -6.95 -4.25 -17.72
C GLU A 75 -5.76 -4.34 -18.70
N ILE A 76 -5.52 -5.51 -19.28
CA ILE A 76 -4.49 -5.70 -20.32
C ILE A 76 -4.87 -4.99 -21.63
N GLU A 77 -6.17 -5.00 -22.01
CA GLU A 77 -6.66 -4.31 -23.21
C GLU A 77 -6.68 -2.79 -23.03
N HIS A 78 -6.92 -2.31 -21.81
CA HIS A 78 -6.97 -0.89 -21.46
C HIS A 78 -6.02 -0.57 -20.29
N PRO A 79 -4.70 -0.69 -20.49
CA PRO A 79 -3.74 -0.49 -19.42
C PRO A 79 -3.79 0.95 -18.91
N PRO A 80 -3.76 1.17 -17.59
CA PRO A 80 -3.73 2.52 -17.04
C PRO A 80 -2.47 3.24 -17.49
N THR A 81 -2.61 4.53 -17.82
CA THR A 81 -1.49 5.37 -18.26
C THR A 81 -0.59 5.84 -17.12
N GLN A 82 -1.07 5.76 -15.88
CA GLN A 82 -0.32 6.13 -14.68
C GLN A 82 -0.74 5.28 -13.48
N VAL A 83 0.24 4.87 -12.68
CA VAL A 83 0.01 4.20 -11.40
C VAL A 83 -0.48 5.22 -10.37
N LYS A 84 -1.66 4.99 -9.79
CA LYS A 84 -2.29 5.90 -8.79
C LYS A 84 -1.66 5.84 -7.39
N GLY A 85 -0.74 4.91 -7.19
CA GLY A 85 -0.14 4.64 -5.89
C GLY A 85 0.71 5.78 -5.34
N LEU A 86 1.08 5.62 -4.08
CA LEU A 86 1.81 6.62 -3.29
C LEU A 86 3.31 6.37 -3.38
N PRO A 87 4.14 7.44 -3.34
CA PRO A 87 5.58 7.30 -3.37
C PRO A 87 6.12 6.65 -2.08
N GLN A 88 7.33 6.09 -2.14
CA GLN A 88 7.98 5.51 -0.95
C GLN A 88 8.07 6.50 0.21
N SER A 89 8.32 7.79 -0.09
CA SER A 89 8.39 8.84 0.93
C SER A 89 7.11 8.94 1.78
N PHE A 90 5.94 8.64 1.19
CA PHE A 90 4.69 8.61 1.95
C PHE A 90 4.67 7.45 2.95
N LEU A 91 5.22 6.28 2.59
CA LEU A 91 5.32 5.12 3.48
C LEU A 91 6.29 5.37 4.65
N ASP A 92 7.37 6.10 4.36
CA ASP A 92 8.38 6.46 5.34
C ASP A 92 7.81 7.45 6.38
N GLU A 93 6.86 8.31 5.97
CA GLU A 93 6.15 9.27 6.82
C GLU A 93 4.98 8.65 7.63
N LEU A 94 4.58 7.41 7.36
CA LEU A 94 3.48 6.76 8.10
C LEU A 94 3.79 6.62 9.59
N GLU A 95 2.82 6.98 10.43
CA GLU A 95 2.93 6.89 11.88
C GLU A 95 3.22 5.44 12.32
N ARG A 96 4.33 5.26 13.05
CA ARG A 96 4.73 3.99 13.62
C ARG A 96 4.03 3.76 14.96
N VAL A 97 3.51 2.55 15.16
CA VAL A 97 2.90 2.17 16.43
C VAL A 97 3.94 1.47 17.30
N PRO A 98 4.28 2.03 18.48
CA PRO A 98 5.25 1.40 19.36
C PRO A 98 4.71 0.08 19.91
N LYS A 99 5.59 -0.92 20.07
CA LYS A 99 5.26 -2.27 20.55
C LYS A 99 4.43 -2.27 21.84
N GLY A 100 4.69 -1.34 22.76
CA GLY A 100 3.97 -1.22 24.04
C GLY A 100 2.51 -0.76 23.93
N LYS A 101 2.08 -0.23 22.77
CA LYS A 101 0.68 0.13 22.51
C LYS A 101 -0.10 -1.00 21.81
N LEU A 102 0.58 -2.02 21.30
CA LEU A 102 -0.05 -3.17 20.62
C LEU A 102 -0.56 -4.19 21.64
N LYS A 103 -1.70 -4.79 21.36
CA LYS A 103 -2.26 -5.90 22.15
C LYS A 103 -1.79 -7.23 21.58
N LYS A 104 -1.89 -8.30 22.39
CA LYS A 104 -1.47 -9.66 22.00
C LYS A 104 -2.38 -10.30 20.96
N GLU A 105 -3.59 -9.76 20.82
CA GLU A 105 -4.62 -10.20 19.91
C GLU A 105 -4.63 -9.39 18.61
N ASP A 106 -3.85 -8.31 18.53
CA ASP A 106 -3.80 -7.47 17.33
C ASP A 106 -3.03 -8.22 16.22
N THR A 107 -3.67 -8.33 15.05
CA THR A 107 -3.17 -9.06 13.88
C THR A 107 -3.17 -8.17 12.65
N CYS A 108 -2.23 -8.38 11.74
CA CYS A 108 -2.27 -7.74 10.43
C CYS A 108 -3.44 -8.27 9.60
N PRO A 109 -4.33 -7.42 9.06
CA PRO A 109 -5.43 -7.87 8.21
C PRO A 109 -5.00 -8.45 6.85
N ILE A 110 -3.74 -8.30 6.45
CA ILE A 110 -3.22 -8.75 5.15
C ILE A 110 -2.61 -10.15 5.28
N CYS A 111 -1.67 -10.37 6.20
CA CYS A 111 -1.05 -11.68 6.40
C CYS A 111 -1.73 -12.54 7.48
N ALA A 112 -2.65 -11.97 8.27
CA ALA A 112 -3.34 -12.60 9.39
C ALA A 112 -2.44 -13.09 10.54
N GLU A 113 -1.19 -12.63 10.59
CA GLU A 113 -0.25 -12.90 11.67
C GLU A 113 -0.37 -11.87 12.81
N ARG A 114 -0.03 -12.28 14.03
CA ARG A 114 -0.06 -11.37 15.19
C ARG A 114 1.18 -10.50 15.18
N PHE A 115 1.01 -9.21 15.44
CA PHE A 115 2.15 -8.29 15.46
C PHE A 115 3.17 -8.66 16.53
N LEU A 116 2.73 -9.13 17.69
CA LEU A 116 3.64 -9.46 18.79
C LEU A 116 4.33 -10.83 18.66
N ASP A 117 4.03 -11.60 17.62
CA ASP A 117 4.76 -12.84 17.33
C ASP A 117 6.13 -12.55 16.69
N ASP A 118 6.29 -11.37 16.07
CA ASP A 118 7.59 -10.84 15.62
C ASP A 118 8.38 -10.21 16.80
N GLU A 119 9.70 -10.43 16.79
CA GLU A 119 10.62 -9.80 17.73
C GLU A 119 10.67 -8.28 17.51
N TYR A 120 10.69 -7.84 16.25
CA TYR A 120 10.83 -6.44 15.83
C TYR A 120 9.67 -5.96 14.94
N PRO A 121 8.43 -5.93 15.45
CA PRO A 121 7.27 -5.63 14.63
C PRO A 121 7.29 -4.19 14.13
N LEU A 122 7.19 -4.04 12.81
CA LEU A 122 7.14 -2.74 12.14
C LEU A 122 5.71 -2.39 11.74
N VAL A 123 4.91 -2.00 12.73
CA VAL A 123 3.49 -1.69 12.55
C VAL A 123 3.26 -0.21 12.25
N VAL A 124 2.43 0.04 11.25
CA VAL A 124 1.97 1.38 10.87
C VAL A 124 0.48 1.54 11.06
N VAL A 125 0.05 2.76 11.37
CA VAL A 125 -1.36 3.15 11.33
C VAL A 125 -1.61 4.03 10.10
N LEU A 126 -2.64 3.71 9.33
CA LEU A 126 -3.03 4.51 8.18
C LEU A 126 -3.83 5.75 8.62
N PRO A 127 -3.66 6.91 7.95
CA PRO A 127 -4.31 8.17 8.36
C PRO A 127 -5.83 8.20 8.16
N CYS A 128 -6.41 7.18 7.51
CA CYS A 128 -7.85 7.06 7.28
C CYS A 128 -8.64 6.73 8.55
N HIS A 129 -8.06 5.94 9.47
CA HIS A 129 -8.67 5.56 10.73
C HIS A 129 -7.63 5.00 11.71
N GLY A 130 -7.72 5.36 12.99
CA GLY A 130 -6.74 4.94 14.01
C GLY A 130 -6.69 3.43 14.32
N SER A 131 -7.66 2.65 13.83
CA SER A 131 -7.67 1.19 13.96
C SER A 131 -7.12 0.45 12.73
N HIS A 132 -6.73 1.17 11.68
CA HIS A 132 -6.22 0.56 10.45
C HIS A 132 -4.72 0.33 10.58
N LEU A 133 -4.38 -0.78 11.25
CA LEU A 133 -3.04 -1.22 11.59
C LEU A 133 -2.56 -2.31 10.65
N PHE A 134 -1.32 -2.21 10.18
CA PHE A 134 -0.71 -3.21 9.30
C PHE A 134 0.80 -3.29 9.53
N ASP A 135 1.41 -4.42 9.20
CA ASP A 135 2.85 -4.48 8.98
C ASP A 135 3.20 -3.64 7.76
N LEU A 136 4.28 -2.85 7.88
CA LEU A 136 4.73 -1.99 6.79
C LEU A 136 5.03 -2.79 5.52
N GLU A 137 5.62 -3.97 5.66
CA GLU A 137 5.95 -4.85 4.55
C GLU A 137 4.71 -5.38 3.82
N CYS A 138 3.61 -5.56 4.54
CA CYS A 138 2.35 -6.03 3.97
C CYS A 138 1.60 -4.90 3.25
N VAL A 139 1.52 -3.72 3.86
CA VAL A 139 0.70 -2.61 3.33
C VAL A 139 1.45 -1.74 2.31
N GLY A 140 2.78 -1.68 2.37
CA GLY A 140 3.62 -0.89 1.49
C GLY A 140 3.37 -1.16 0.00
N PRO A 141 3.46 -2.43 -0.47
CA PRO A 141 3.22 -2.77 -1.87
C PRO A 141 1.81 -2.38 -2.34
N TRP A 142 0.80 -2.53 -1.49
CA TRP A 142 -0.57 -2.14 -1.80
C TRP A 142 -0.69 -0.62 -2.01
N LEU A 143 -0.12 0.18 -1.10
CA LEU A 143 -0.18 1.64 -1.18
C LEU A 143 0.61 2.19 -2.38
N MET A 144 1.73 1.58 -2.74
CA MET A 144 2.51 1.95 -3.91
C MET A 144 1.81 1.64 -5.24
N LEU A 145 0.82 0.74 -5.24
CA LEU A 145 0.07 0.37 -6.44
C LEU A 145 -1.28 1.10 -6.51
N GLN A 146 -2.03 1.12 -5.41
CA GLN A 146 -3.42 1.58 -5.37
C GLN A 146 -3.61 2.93 -4.66
N GLY A 147 -2.75 3.27 -3.70
CA GLY A 147 -2.85 4.50 -2.91
C GLY A 147 -4.10 4.61 -2.01
N THR A 148 -4.77 3.48 -1.76
CA THR A 148 -6.00 3.39 -0.95
C THR A 148 -5.81 2.46 0.24
N CYS A 149 -6.63 2.62 1.29
CA CYS A 149 -6.63 1.68 2.41
C CYS A 149 -7.21 0.31 2.01
N PRO A 150 -6.58 -0.83 2.38
CA PRO A 150 -7.13 -2.18 2.13
C PRO A 150 -8.48 -2.45 2.80
N LEU A 151 -8.79 -1.78 3.91
CA LEU A 151 -10.02 -2.01 4.69
C LEU A 151 -11.19 -1.13 4.26
N ASP A 152 -10.97 0.18 4.09
CA ASP A 152 -12.05 1.14 3.79
C ASP A 152 -11.97 1.79 2.41
N ARG A 153 -10.95 1.46 1.61
CA ARG A 153 -10.71 1.97 0.25
C ARG A 153 -10.60 3.50 0.15
N LYS A 154 -10.42 4.23 1.25
CA LYS A 154 -10.17 5.68 1.20
C LYS A 154 -8.79 5.97 0.60
N GLU A 155 -8.71 7.00 -0.24
CA GLU A 155 -7.46 7.54 -0.78
C GLU A 155 -6.64 8.22 0.32
N LEU A 156 -5.35 7.89 0.43
CA LEU A 156 -4.48 8.42 1.51
C LEU A 156 -3.58 9.59 1.06
N GLY A 157 -3.50 9.88 -0.24
CA GLY A 157 -2.61 10.90 -0.82
C GLY A 157 -3.10 12.35 -0.71
N LYS A 158 -4.31 12.60 -0.19
CA LYS A 158 -4.84 13.95 0.05
C LYS A 158 -4.62 14.32 1.52
N ARG A 159 -3.40 14.68 1.90
CA ARG A 159 -3.16 15.29 3.22
C ARG A 159 -4.06 16.51 3.37
N LYS A 160 -4.97 16.48 4.35
CA LYS A 160 -5.75 17.64 4.78
C LYS A 160 -4.73 18.65 5.31
N GLU A 161 -4.59 19.80 4.65
CA GLU A 161 -3.75 20.89 5.15
C GLU A 161 -4.19 21.19 6.58
N VAL A 162 -3.31 20.91 7.54
CA VAL A 162 -3.53 21.31 8.92
C VAL A 162 -3.34 22.82 8.92
N VAL A 163 -4.46 23.56 8.92
CA VAL A 163 -4.48 25.01 9.14
C VAL A 163 -3.75 25.24 10.46
N ARG A 164 -2.54 25.80 10.38
CA ARG A 164 -1.82 26.29 11.55
C ARG A 164 -2.63 27.48 12.05
N VAL A 165 -3.30 27.31 13.18
CA VAL A 165 -3.89 28.43 13.91
C VAL A 165 -2.71 29.25 14.44
N GLU A 166 -2.53 30.43 13.88
CA GLU A 166 -1.64 31.45 14.41
C GLU A 166 -2.10 31.74 15.84
N LYS A 167 -1.19 31.59 16.81
CA LYS A 167 -1.44 32.09 18.17
C LYS A 167 -1.22 33.59 18.08
N ASP A 168 -2.30 34.36 18.16
CA ASP A 168 -2.25 35.80 18.39
C ASP A 168 -1.57 36.01 19.76
N GLU A 169 -0.36 36.55 19.75
CA GLU A 169 0.38 37.02 20.92
C GLU A 169 -0.05 38.46 21.22
N ASP A 170 -1.18 38.65 21.90
CA ASP A 170 -1.56 39.94 22.47
C ASP A 170 -2.12 39.75 23.90
N GLU A 171 -1.76 40.69 24.79
CA GLU A 171 -2.04 40.81 26.23
C GLU A 171 -1.09 40.09 27.21
N ASP A 172 0.00 40.78 27.57
CA ASP A 172 0.42 40.95 28.96
C ASP A 172 1.05 42.36 29.10
N GLU A 173 0.18 43.36 29.29
CA GLU A 173 0.55 44.74 29.64
C GLU A 173 0.99 44.85 31.12
N ASP A 174 2.05 45.65 31.33
CA ASP A 174 2.31 46.52 32.49
C ASP A 174 2.61 45.90 33.87
N TYR A 175 3.89 45.59 34.13
CA TYR A 175 4.48 45.57 35.49
C TYR A 175 5.99 45.87 35.45
N ASP A 176 6.40 47.10 35.14
CA ASP A 176 7.82 47.49 35.27
C ASP A 176 8.02 48.97 35.69
N GLU A 177 7.20 49.46 36.63
CA GLU A 177 7.42 50.78 37.27
C GLU A 177 7.36 50.73 38.81
N MET A 178 8.22 49.92 39.42
CA MET A 178 8.75 50.19 40.77
C MET A 178 10.15 49.58 40.90
N PHE A 179 11.11 50.42 41.27
CA PHE A 179 12.54 50.15 41.55
C PHE A 179 13.52 50.35 40.38
N ALA A 180 13.85 51.61 40.10
CA ALA A 180 15.23 52.07 39.84
C ALA A 180 15.34 53.59 40.10
#